data_AF-A0A1Z7ZR53-F1
#
_entry.id   AF-A0A1Z7ZR53-F1
#
_cell.length_a   1.000
_cell.length_b   1.000
_cell.length_c   1.000
_cell.angle_alpha   90.00
_cell.angle_beta   90.00
_cell.angle_gamma   90.00
#
_symmetry.space_group_name_H-M   'P 1'
#
loop_
_entity.id
_entity.type
_entity.pdbx_description
1 polymer ?
#
loop_
_entity_poly.entity_id
_entity_poly.type
_entity_poly.pdbx_seq_one_letter_code
_entity_poly.pdbx_strand_id
1 'polypeptide(L)'
;MKRLILPLLAISCATIAAEPLTKTEKSEVESLLAEAASKMIYLNRDCGKEIDKNKFKELSKLKAFSEGYMTIEGVSWERIKRKAHQEYGMLKIDAPLGELCEQYKAAIKGSYRFLK
;
A
#
# COMPACT_ATOMS: atom_id res chain seq x y z
N MET A 1 -49.38 -33.79 -15.03
CA MET A 1 -47.90 -33.87 -14.88
C MET A 1 -47.25 -32.88 -15.84
N LYS A 2 -46.68 -31.78 -15.36
CA LYS A 2 -45.76 -30.94 -16.14
C LYS A 2 -44.63 -30.52 -15.20
N ARG A 3 -43.46 -31.13 -15.42
CA ARG A 3 -42.22 -30.86 -14.69
C ARG A 3 -41.63 -29.58 -15.28
N LEU A 4 -41.57 -28.50 -14.50
CA LEU A 4 -40.76 -27.34 -14.84
C LEU A 4 -39.31 -27.67 -14.49
N ILE A 5 -38.48 -27.80 -15.52
CA ILE A 5 -37.03 -27.97 -15.40
C ILE A 5 -36.46 -26.60 -15.06
N LEU A 6 -35.92 -26.46 -13.85
CA LEU A 6 -35.19 -25.28 -13.39
C LEU A 6 -33.83 -25.25 -14.13
N PRO A 7 -33.48 -24.22 -14.90
CA PRO A 7 -32.13 -24.11 -15.42
C PRO A 7 -31.24 -23.63 -14.28
N LEU A 8 -30.46 -24.55 -13.71
CA LEU A 8 -29.32 -24.21 -12.87
C LEU A 8 -28.33 -23.41 -13.73
N LEU A 9 -28.40 -22.08 -13.62
CA LEU A 9 -27.34 -21.20 -14.08
C LEU A 9 -26.09 -21.55 -13.28
N ALA A 10 -25.19 -22.28 -13.92
CA ALA A 10 -23.84 -22.51 -13.44
C ALA A 10 -23.13 -21.15 -13.38
N ILE A 11 -23.15 -20.52 -12.21
CA ILE A 11 -22.28 -19.40 -11.89
C ILE A 11 -20.88 -20.00 -11.81
N SER A 12 -20.19 -20.04 -12.95
CA SER A 12 -18.78 -20.35 -13.01
C SER A 12 -18.03 -19.26 -12.25
N CYS A 13 -17.67 -19.56 -11.00
CA CYS A 13 -16.72 -18.75 -10.24
C CYS A 13 -15.38 -18.78 -10.98
N ALA A 14 -15.11 -17.78 -11.83
CA ALA A 14 -13.76 -17.53 -12.29
C ALA A 14 -12.92 -17.16 -11.07
N THR A 15 -12.16 -18.12 -10.54
CA THR A 15 -11.11 -17.84 -9.58
C THR A 15 -10.05 -17.01 -10.30
N ILE A 16 -10.08 -15.69 -10.11
CA ILE A 16 -9.02 -14.80 -10.56
C ILE A 16 -7.81 -15.12 -9.67
N ALA A 17 -6.99 -16.07 -10.10
CA ALA A 17 -5.66 -16.24 -9.54
C ALA A 17 -4.87 -14.98 -9.95
N ALA A 18 -4.53 -14.13 -8.98
CA ALA A 18 -3.69 -12.98 -9.26
C ALA A 18 -2.34 -13.49 -9.81
N GLU A 19 -2.01 -13.09 -11.03
CA GLU A 19 -0.73 -13.44 -11.62
C GLU A 19 0.40 -12.85 -10.76
N PRO A 20 1.51 -13.58 -10.58
CA PRO A 20 2.66 -13.06 -9.84
C PRO A 20 3.22 -11.82 -10.53
N LEU A 21 3.61 -10.81 -9.74
CA LEU A 21 4.19 -9.58 -10.27
C LEU A 21 5.39 -9.88 -11.16
N THR A 22 5.45 -9.22 -12.33
CA THR A 22 6.66 -9.17 -13.13
C THR A 22 7.79 -8.50 -12.34
N LYS A 23 9.04 -8.68 -12.78
CA LYS A 23 10.21 -8.05 -12.14
C LYS A 23 10.07 -6.52 -12.07
N THR A 24 9.50 -5.92 -13.11
CA THR A 24 9.28 -4.48 -13.20
C THR A 24 8.22 -4.03 -12.21
N GLU A 25 7.02 -4.62 -12.26
CA GLU A 25 5.93 -4.28 -11.34
C GLU A 25 6.34 -4.49 -9.88
N LYS A 26 7.08 -5.57 -9.58
CA LYS A 26 7.63 -5.77 -8.23
C LYS A 26 8.52 -4.62 -7.79
N SER A 27 9.37 -4.10 -8.67
CA SER A 27 10.23 -2.95 -8.34
C SER A 27 9.41 -1.66 -8.15
N GLU A 28 8.34 -1.49 -8.93
CA GLU A 28 7.44 -0.33 -8.84
C GLU A 28 6.63 -0.39 -7.54
N VAL A 29 6.01 -1.53 -7.22
CA VAL A 29 5.33 -1.76 -5.94
C VAL A 29 6.29 -1.57 -4.77
N GLU A 30 7.51 -2.11 -4.83
CA GLU A 30 8.51 -1.90 -3.78
C GLU A 30 8.85 -0.41 -3.58
N SER A 31 8.88 0.39 -4.65
CA SER A 31 9.15 1.84 -4.58
C SER A 31 7.94 2.60 -4.04
N LEU A 32 6.74 2.25 -4.52
CA LEU A 32 5.47 2.82 -4.06
C LEU A 32 5.26 2.61 -2.55
N LEU A 33 5.52 1.40 -2.08
CA LEU A 33 5.43 1.07 -0.65
C LEU A 33 6.54 1.73 0.17
N ALA A 34 7.72 1.96 -0.41
CA ALA A 34 8.81 2.69 0.24
C ALA A 34 8.45 4.17 0.44
N GLU A 35 7.85 4.80 -0.56
CA GLU A 35 7.36 6.18 -0.48
C GLU A 35 6.29 6.36 0.58
N ALA A 36 5.36 5.42 0.65
CA ALA A 36 4.37 5.46 1.70
C ALA A 36 5.03 5.25 3.08
N ALA A 37 5.96 4.30 3.20
CA ALA A 37 6.68 4.04 4.45
C ALA A 37 7.54 5.24 4.91
N SER A 38 8.19 5.97 4.00
CA SER A 38 9.04 7.12 4.34
C SER A 38 8.23 8.24 4.99
N LYS A 39 7.05 8.54 4.45
CA LYS A 39 6.08 9.50 5.02
C LYS A 39 5.58 9.05 6.40
N MET A 40 5.36 7.75 6.59
CA MET A 40 4.96 7.20 7.88
C MET A 40 6.09 7.29 8.91
N ILE A 41 7.35 7.09 8.51
CA ILE A 41 8.51 7.30 9.37
C ILE A 41 8.59 8.76 9.81
N TYR A 42 8.41 9.70 8.88
CA TYR A 42 8.38 11.14 9.18
C TYR A 42 7.29 11.50 10.19
N LEU A 43 6.07 11.01 9.97
CA LEU A 43 4.97 11.22 10.89
C LEU A 43 5.22 10.67 12.30
N ASN A 44 5.83 9.50 12.39
CA ASN A 44 6.15 8.88 13.67
C ASN A 44 7.27 9.61 14.41
N ARG A 45 8.34 9.96 13.70
CA ARG A 45 9.56 10.52 14.31
C ARG A 45 9.49 12.01 14.54
N ASP A 46 8.93 12.75 13.60
CA ASP A 46 8.98 14.22 13.59
C ASP A 46 7.65 14.85 13.97
N CYS A 47 6.53 14.13 13.78
CA CYS A 47 5.19 14.68 14.01
C CYS A 47 4.47 14.10 15.24
N GLY A 48 5.14 13.22 15.99
CA GLY A 48 4.59 12.57 17.19
C GLY A 48 3.38 11.68 16.94
N LYS A 49 3.18 11.21 15.70
CA LYS A 49 2.03 10.38 15.33
C LYS A 49 2.44 8.91 15.33
N GLU A 50 2.09 8.20 16.39
CA GLU A 50 2.36 6.77 16.50
C GLU A 50 1.70 5.99 15.35
N ILE A 51 2.48 5.10 14.74
CA ILE A 51 2.09 4.26 13.63
C ILE A 51 2.15 2.79 14.03
N ASP A 52 1.03 2.09 13.85
CA ASP A 52 0.98 0.64 13.94
C ASP A 52 1.61 -0.01 12.70
N LYS A 53 2.73 -0.71 12.91
CA LYS A 53 3.49 -1.41 11.86
C LYS A 53 2.71 -2.55 11.22
N ASN A 54 1.84 -3.23 11.97
CA ASN A 54 1.00 -4.30 11.44
C ASN A 54 -0.10 -3.72 10.56
N LYS A 55 -0.73 -2.62 11.01
CA LYS A 55 -1.70 -1.89 10.20
C LYS A 55 -1.06 -1.36 8.91
N PHE A 56 0.18 -0.88 8.96
CA PHE A 56 0.90 -0.46 7.75
C PHE A 56 1.01 -1.57 6.70
N LYS A 57 1.35 -2.80 7.11
CA LYS A 57 1.45 -3.94 6.17
C LYS A 57 0.10 -4.30 5.54
N GLU A 58 -0.98 -4.22 6.32
CA GLU A 58 -2.34 -4.44 5.81
C GLU A 58 -2.71 -3.36 4.78
N LEU A 59 -2.45 -2.09 5.11
CA LEU A 59 -2.75 -0.95 4.24
C LEU A 59 -1.86 -0.92 2.99
N SER A 60 -0.65 -1.46 3.06
CA SER A 60 0.25 -1.61 1.90
C SER A 60 -0.41 -2.43 0.78
N LYS A 61 -1.22 -3.43 1.12
CA LYS A 61 -2.00 -4.18 0.12
C LYS A 61 -3.00 -3.27 -0.57
N LEU A 62 -3.78 -2.53 0.21
CA LEU A 62 -4.79 -1.59 -0.32
C LEU A 62 -4.15 -0.51 -1.20
N LYS A 63 -2.97 -0.04 -0.83
CA LYS A 63 -2.20 0.93 -1.62
C LYS A 63 -1.73 0.36 -2.96
N ALA A 64 -1.23 -0.86 -2.98
CA ALA A 64 -0.87 -1.49 -4.25
C ALA A 64 -2.11 -1.68 -5.13
N PHE A 65 -3.24 -2.11 -4.54
CA PHE A 65 -4.50 -2.29 -5.26
C PHE A 65 -5.06 -1.00 -5.87
N SER A 66 -5.01 0.12 -5.14
CA SER A 66 -5.50 1.39 -5.66
C SER A 66 -4.68 1.92 -6.83
N GLU A 67 -3.42 1.50 -6.92
CA GLU A 67 -2.48 1.84 -8.00
C GLU A 67 -2.51 0.82 -9.14
N GLY A 68 -3.47 -0.11 -9.11
CA GLY A 68 -3.72 -1.08 -10.19
C GLY A 68 -3.01 -2.42 -10.03
N TYR A 69 -2.25 -2.64 -8.95
CA TYR A 69 -1.56 -3.91 -8.72
C TYR A 69 -2.47 -4.92 -8.03
N MET A 70 -2.61 -6.11 -8.62
CA MET A 70 -3.50 -7.16 -8.12
C MET A 70 -2.91 -7.99 -6.97
N THR A 71 -1.64 -7.77 -6.62
CA THR A 71 -0.99 -8.45 -5.50
C THR A 71 0.25 -7.68 -5.04
N ILE A 72 0.70 -7.95 -3.82
CA ILE A 72 2.03 -7.56 -3.32
C ILE A 72 2.90 -8.80 -3.02
N GLU A 73 2.46 -9.98 -3.43
CA GLU A 73 3.21 -11.21 -3.21
C GLU A 73 4.56 -11.15 -3.92
N GLY A 74 5.59 -11.67 -3.24
CA GLY A 74 6.95 -11.68 -3.76
C GLY A 74 7.74 -10.38 -3.58
N VAL A 75 7.16 -9.27 -3.09
CA VAL A 75 7.93 -8.05 -2.77
C VAL A 75 8.92 -8.28 -1.63
N SER A 76 10.06 -7.59 -1.65
CA SER A 76 11.05 -7.64 -0.58
C SER A 76 10.84 -6.52 0.44
N TRP A 77 10.30 -6.89 1.61
CA TRP A 77 10.12 -5.95 2.73
C TRP A 77 11.42 -5.28 3.19
N GLU A 78 12.56 -5.98 3.10
CA GLU A 78 13.86 -5.38 3.41
C GLU A 78 14.27 -4.33 2.38
N ARG A 79 13.95 -4.52 1.09
CA ARG A 79 14.18 -3.48 0.08
C ARG A 79 13.29 -2.26 0.33
N ILE A 80 12.00 -2.49 0.60
CA ILE A 80 11.04 -1.44 0.94
C ILE A 80 11.55 -0.63 2.13
N LYS A 81 11.93 -1.30 3.22
CA LYS A 81 12.45 -0.66 4.44
C LYS A 81 13.70 0.19 4.17
N ARG A 82 14.67 -0.33 3.41
CA ARG A 82 15.89 0.43 3.09
C ARG A 82 15.59 1.67 2.25
N LYS A 83 14.79 1.54 1.18
CA LYS A 83 14.37 2.66 0.35
C LYS A 83 13.58 3.70 1.17
N ALA A 84 12.66 3.26 2.02
CA ALA A 84 11.88 4.15 2.87
C ALA A 84 12.75 5.01 3.80
N HIS A 85 13.84 4.44 4.33
CA HIS A 85 14.79 5.20 5.14
C HIS A 85 15.61 6.20 4.31
N GLN A 86 15.97 5.85 3.06
CA GLN A 86 16.66 6.77 2.16
C GLN A 86 15.75 7.96 1.80
N GLU A 87 14.52 7.69 1.40
CA GLU A 87 13.53 8.71 1.06
C GLU A 87 13.14 9.55 2.28
N TYR A 88 13.06 8.95 3.48
CA TYR A 88 12.91 9.72 4.72
C TYR A 88 14.08 10.68 4.93
N GLY A 89 15.31 10.25 4.62
CA GLY A 89 16.48 11.13 4.63
C GLY A 89 16.31 12.32 3.69
N MET A 90 15.78 12.09 2.48
CA MET A 90 15.46 13.16 1.53
C MET A 90 14.39 14.12 2.08
N LEU A 91 13.30 13.57 2.65
CA LEU A 91 12.27 14.39 3.30
C LEU A 91 12.82 15.27 4.43
N LYS A 92 13.83 14.80 5.16
CA LYS A 92 14.49 15.58 6.22
C LYS A 92 15.41 16.68 5.68
N ILE A 93 15.91 16.55 4.45
CA ILE A 93 16.66 17.63 3.79
C ILE A 93 15.69 18.75 3.41
N ASP A 94 14.54 18.39 2.83
CA ASP A 94 13.55 19.36 2.34
C ASP A 94 12.70 19.97 3.47
N ALA A 95 12.40 19.19 4.50
CA ALA A 95 11.54 19.56 5.62
C ALA A 95 12.13 19.08 6.97
N PRO A 96 13.20 19.74 7.46
CA PRO A 96 13.93 19.32 8.65
C PRO A 96 13.20 19.51 9.98
N LEU A 97 12.17 20.36 10.06
CA LEU A 97 11.52 20.77 11.31
C LEU A 97 10.05 20.34 11.42
N GLY A 98 9.59 19.41 10.58
CA GLY A 98 8.22 18.92 10.64
C GLY A 98 7.24 19.74 9.79
N GLU A 99 7.72 20.49 8.81
CA GLU A 99 6.92 21.37 7.95
C GLU A 99 5.81 20.61 7.20
N LEU A 100 6.04 19.32 6.92
CA LEU A 100 5.09 18.44 6.24
C LEU A 100 4.11 17.74 7.19
N CYS A 101 4.21 17.97 8.51
CA CYS A 101 3.43 17.24 9.50
C CYS A 101 1.92 17.39 9.29
N GLU A 102 1.41 18.61 9.12
CA GLU A 102 -0.02 18.83 8.95
C GLU A 102 -0.52 18.28 7.61
N GLN A 103 0.28 18.40 6.54
CA GLN A 103 -0.03 17.82 5.24
C GLN A 103 -0.17 16.29 5.32
N TYR A 104 0.82 15.61 5.92
CA TYR A 104 0.81 14.16 6.04
C TYR A 104 -0.21 13.65 7.05
N LYS A 105 -0.45 14.35 8.17
CA LYS A 105 -1.53 14.02 9.12
C LYS A 105 -2.90 14.10 8.44
N ALA A 106 -3.14 15.14 7.65
CA ALA A 106 -4.37 15.30 6.88
C ALA A 106 -4.55 14.16 5.85
N ALA A 107 -3.47 13.79 5.16
CA ALA A 107 -3.48 12.71 4.19
C ALA A 107 -3.76 11.32 4.80
N ILE A 108 -3.46 11.13 6.10
CA ILE A 108 -3.85 9.93 6.86
C ILE A 108 -5.30 9.99 7.35
N LYS A 109 -5.74 11.11 7.92
CA LYS A 109 -7.06 11.24 8.59
C LYS A 109 -8.24 10.93 7.66
N GLY A 110 -8.11 11.23 6.37
CA GLY A 110 -9.17 11.09 5.37
C GLY A 110 -9.24 9.72 4.67
N SER A 111 -8.95 8.60 5.35
CA SER A 111 -8.86 7.25 4.77
C SER A 111 -7.52 6.89 4.11
N TYR A 112 -6.41 7.34 4.68
CA TYR A 112 -5.06 7.03 4.19
C TYR A 112 -4.88 7.26 2.68
N ARG A 113 -5.11 8.47 2.16
CA ARG A 113 -5.08 8.73 0.69
C ARG A 113 -3.78 8.37 -0.03
N PHE A 114 -2.66 8.21 0.68
CA PHE A 114 -1.40 7.70 0.12
C PHE A 114 -1.12 6.22 0.47
N LEU A 115 -1.98 5.56 1.25
CA LEU A 115 -2.06 4.10 1.40
C LEU A 115 -3.40 3.54 0.84
N LYS A 116 -4.11 4.35 0.08
CA LYS A 116 -5.39 4.10 -0.57
C LYS A 116 -5.24 4.47 -2.04
#